data_AF-A0A9R1EZV5-F1
#
_entry.id   AF-A0A9R1EZV5-F1
#
_cell.length_a   1.000
_cell.length_b   1.000
_cell.length_c   1.000
_cell.angle_alpha   90.00
_cell.angle_beta   90.00
_cell.angle_gamma   90.00
#
_symmetry.space_group_name_H-M   'P 1'
#
loop_
_entity.id
_entity.type
_entity.pdbx_description
1 polymer ?
#
loop_
_entity_poly.entity_id
_entity_poly.type
_entity_poly.pdbx_seq_one_letter_code
_entity_poly.pdbx_strand_id
1 'polypeptide(L)'
;MAALSLPPSKTPFLGRLLWLLAKSDVLASAEAGVYGLTPLSYLLVDGILVDGEARQMAFPLAATSRYHMEATLGLADWFKKDVAQPPFDHVHGATQFEESMALLDPETDKLFHEALAANDWIGTVLRECRDLFNGLQSLTDCCGGDGTTARAIVKAFRISSAMFWTFHG
;
A
#
# COMPACT_ATOMS: atom_id res chain seq x y z
N MET A 1 18.06 12.82 17.05
CA MET A 1 18.04 14.27 16.77
C MET A 1 19.04 14.64 15.69
N ALA A 2 20.35 14.42 15.89
CA ALA A 2 21.38 14.71 14.89
C ALA A 2 21.17 13.99 13.54
N ALA A 3 20.68 12.73 13.58
CA ALA A 3 20.41 11.95 12.37
C ALA A 3 19.30 12.51 11.46
N LEU A 4 18.37 13.31 11.99
CA LEU A 4 17.27 13.91 11.22
C LEU A 4 17.54 15.36 10.82
N SER A 5 18.67 15.94 11.24
CA SER A 5 19.07 17.32 10.93
C SER A 5 17.97 18.38 11.20
N LEU A 6 17.18 18.21 12.26
CA LEU A 6 16.07 19.10 12.59
C LEU A 6 16.52 20.33 13.40
N PRO A 7 15.90 21.51 13.19
CA PRO A 7 16.12 22.67 14.04
C PRO A 7 15.74 22.39 15.51
N PRO A 8 16.46 22.95 16.51
CA PRO A 8 16.13 22.74 17.93
C PRO A 8 14.69 23.10 18.30
N SER A 9 14.09 24.09 17.63
CA SER A 9 12.70 24.51 17.83
C SER A 9 11.67 23.42 17.47
N LYS A 10 12.05 22.41 16.67
CA LYS A 10 11.17 21.29 16.29
C LYS A 10 11.23 20.11 17.27
N THR A 11 12.19 20.09 18.18
CA THR A 11 12.37 19.01 19.18
C THR A 11 11.09 18.67 19.95
N PRO A 12 10.34 19.64 20.51
CA PRO A 12 9.15 19.31 21.31
C PRO A 12 8.05 18.67 20.46
N PHE A 13 7.93 19.07 19.19
CA PHE A 13 6.94 18.54 18.26
C PHE A 13 7.29 17.11 17.83
N LEU A 14 8.56 16.85 17.52
CA LEU A 14 9.02 15.49 17.25
C LEU A 14 8.80 14.57 18.46
N GLY A 15 9.10 15.06 19.67
CA GLY A 15 8.86 14.30 20.89
C GLY A 15 7.39 13.89 21.05
N ARG A 16 6.44 14.81 20.79
CA ARG A 16 5.01 14.51 20.81
C ARG A 16 4.60 13.52 19.73
N LEU A 17 5.15 13.64 18.52
CA LEU A 17 4.87 12.71 17.42
C LEU A 17 5.37 11.30 17.73
N LEU A 18 6.62 11.16 18.16
CA LEU A 18 7.19 9.85 18.53
C LEU A 18 6.42 9.22 19.69
N TRP A 19 6.01 10.03 20.68
CA TRP A 19 5.16 9.56 21.76
C TRP A 19 3.80 9.08 21.28
N LEU A 20 3.15 9.79 20.35
CA LEU A 20 1.89 9.37 19.74
C LEU A 20 2.06 8.04 18.98
N LEU A 21 3.11 7.91 18.16
CA LEU A 21 3.43 6.68 17.45
C LEU A 21 3.66 5.51 18.40
N ALA A 22 4.29 5.76 19.55
CA ALA A 22 4.47 4.74 20.59
C ALA A 22 3.15 4.36 21.28
N LYS A 23 2.25 5.33 21.50
CA LYS A 23 0.91 5.06 22.05
C LYS A 23 -0.02 4.32 21.09
N SER A 24 0.27 4.38 19.80
CA SER A 24 -0.44 3.64 18.75
C SER A 24 0.24 2.32 18.37
N ASP A 25 1.22 1.84 19.16
CA ASP A 25 2.00 0.61 18.93
C ASP A 25 2.78 0.55 17.61
N VAL A 26 2.92 1.70 16.93
CA VAL A 26 3.79 1.84 15.75
C VAL A 26 5.25 1.78 16.18
N LEU A 27 5.59 2.36 17.34
CA LEU A 27 6.92 2.28 17.93
C LEU A 27 6.85 1.68 19.34
N ALA A 28 7.92 1.01 19.77
CA ALA A 28 8.09 0.63 21.15
C ALA A 28 8.70 1.80 21.94
N SER A 29 8.37 1.93 23.23
CA SER A 29 9.00 2.89 24.13
C SER A 29 9.42 2.17 25.41
N ALA A 30 10.69 1.77 25.49
CA ALA A 30 11.24 1.10 26.67
C ALA A 30 11.48 2.09 27.82
N GLU A 31 11.92 3.31 27.48
CA GLU A 31 12.24 4.37 28.42
C GLU A 31 11.84 5.74 27.83
N ALA A 32 11.69 6.75 28.67
CA ALA A 32 11.32 8.08 28.22
C ALA A 32 12.36 8.65 27.24
N GLY A 33 11.94 8.85 25.99
CA GLY A 33 12.80 9.39 24.93
C GLY A 33 13.61 8.33 24.15
N VAL A 34 13.45 7.05 24.46
CA VAL A 34 14.05 5.94 23.71
C VAL A 34 12.96 5.15 23.00
N TYR A 35 12.99 5.17 21.67
CA TYR A 35 12.00 4.51 20.81
C TYR A 35 12.63 3.35 20.04
N GLY A 36 11.93 2.24 19.98
CA GLY A 36 12.32 1.03 19.25
C GLY A 36 11.34 0.68 18.13
N LEU A 37 11.77 -0.18 17.21
CA LEU A 37 10.90 -0.72 16.18
C LEU A 37 9.99 -1.83 16.77
N THR A 38 8.76 -1.86 16.32
CA THR A 38 7.80 -2.96 16.49
C THR A 38 7.68 -3.78 15.20
N PRO A 39 7.08 -4.98 15.25
CA PRO A 39 6.73 -5.73 14.05
C PRO A 39 5.99 -4.90 12.98
N LEU A 40 5.11 -3.99 13.40
CA LEU A 40 4.40 -3.08 12.49
C LEU A 40 5.37 -2.10 11.80
N SER A 41 6.25 -1.43 12.55
CA SER A 41 7.21 -0.49 11.95
C SER A 41 8.27 -1.15 11.07
N TYR A 42 8.54 -2.46 11.23
CA TYR A 42 9.47 -3.15 10.32
C TYR A 42 8.98 -3.13 8.87
N LEU A 43 7.66 -3.10 8.64
CA LEU A 43 7.08 -2.94 7.31
C LEU A 43 7.43 -1.59 6.66
N LEU A 44 7.88 -0.60 7.44
CA LEU A 44 8.20 0.74 6.96
C LEU A 44 9.70 0.96 6.74
N VAL A 45 10.55 0.01 7.10
CA VAL A 45 12.01 0.19 7.07
C VAL A 45 12.61 -0.52 5.85
N ASP A 46 13.53 0.16 5.18
CA ASP A 46 14.25 -0.40 4.05
C ASP A 46 15.26 -1.47 4.48
N GLY A 47 15.43 -2.52 3.68
CA GLY A 47 16.40 -3.59 3.92
C GLY A 47 16.05 -4.58 5.03
N ILE A 48 14.88 -4.48 5.66
CA ILE A 48 14.39 -5.51 6.59
C ILE A 48 13.59 -6.56 5.81
N LEU A 49 14.18 -7.73 5.65
CA LEU A 49 13.56 -8.87 4.97
C LEU A 49 12.76 -9.70 5.99
N VAL A 50 11.47 -9.43 6.10
CA VAL A 50 10.53 -10.34 6.78
C VAL A 50 9.91 -11.21 5.71
N ASP A 51 10.42 -12.44 5.55
CA ASP A 51 9.93 -13.41 4.56
C ASP A 51 9.90 -12.91 3.09
N GLY A 52 10.78 -11.97 2.74
CA GLY A 52 10.83 -11.31 1.43
C GLY A 52 10.88 -9.78 1.57
N GLU A 53 10.65 -9.07 0.47
CA GLU A 53 10.47 -7.61 0.50
C GLU A 53 9.07 -7.29 1.04
N ALA A 54 8.94 -7.20 2.36
CA ALA A 54 7.68 -6.89 3.04
C ALA A 54 7.47 -5.38 3.23
N ARG A 55 8.28 -4.53 2.56
CA ARG A 55 8.24 -3.09 2.73
C ARG A 55 6.94 -2.53 2.17
N GLN A 56 6.11 -1.98 3.03
CA GLN A 56 4.80 -1.40 2.72
C GLN A 56 4.80 0.13 2.66
N MET A 57 5.96 0.80 2.66
CA MET A 57 6.05 2.26 2.78
C MET A 57 5.26 3.05 1.72
N ALA A 58 5.13 2.52 0.50
CA ALA A 58 4.36 3.17 -0.56
C ALA A 58 2.87 3.26 -0.20
N PHE A 59 2.32 2.30 0.54
CA PHE A 59 0.91 2.27 0.92
C PHE A 59 0.47 3.46 1.82
N PRO A 60 1.08 3.72 3.00
CA PRO A 60 0.72 4.88 3.81
C PRO A 60 1.02 6.21 3.10
N LEU A 61 2.05 6.28 2.24
CA LEU A 61 2.31 7.46 1.42
C LEU A 61 1.19 7.71 0.40
N ALA A 62 0.74 6.67 -0.31
CA ALA A 62 -0.40 6.74 -1.23
C ALA A 62 -1.70 7.10 -0.50
N ALA A 63 -1.98 6.47 0.64
CA ALA A 63 -3.20 6.69 1.42
C ALA A 63 -3.26 8.09 2.05
N THR A 64 -2.11 8.71 2.32
CA THR A 64 -2.01 10.09 2.84
C THR A 64 -1.62 11.11 1.78
N SER A 65 -1.65 10.73 0.49
CA SER A 65 -1.39 11.64 -0.61
C SER A 65 -2.42 12.77 -0.66
N ARG A 66 -2.08 13.89 -1.29
CA ARG A 66 -3.00 15.03 -1.42
C ARG A 66 -4.35 14.61 -2.01
N TYR A 67 -4.32 13.73 -3.01
CA TYR A 67 -5.50 13.30 -3.75
C TYR A 67 -6.43 12.45 -2.89
N HIS A 68 -5.89 11.49 -2.12
CA HIS A 68 -6.68 10.71 -1.18
C HIS A 68 -7.23 11.57 -0.06
N MET A 69 -6.41 12.48 0.50
CA MET A 69 -6.84 13.36 1.57
C MET A 69 -7.95 14.31 1.12
N GLU A 70 -7.85 14.91 -0.06
CA GLU A 70 -8.89 15.80 -0.62
C GLU A 70 -10.20 15.05 -0.88
N ALA A 71 -10.13 13.86 -1.49
CA ALA A 71 -11.32 13.02 -1.71
C ALA A 71 -11.96 12.59 -0.37
N THR A 72 -11.14 12.23 0.62
CA THR A 72 -11.61 11.79 1.95
C THR A 72 -12.23 12.93 2.74
N LEU A 73 -11.59 14.10 2.76
CA LEU A 73 -12.11 15.28 3.47
C LEU A 73 -13.37 15.85 2.79
N GLY A 74 -13.50 15.69 1.47
CA GLY A 74 -14.68 16.10 0.69
C GLY A 74 -15.84 15.11 0.72
N LEU A 75 -15.70 13.94 1.38
CA LEU A 75 -16.66 12.84 1.29
C LEU A 75 -18.08 13.24 1.74
N ALA A 76 -18.19 14.04 2.80
CA ALA A 76 -19.48 14.50 3.31
C ALA A 76 -20.25 15.38 2.32
N ASP A 77 -19.54 16.17 1.51
CA ASP A 77 -20.16 16.99 0.46
C ASP A 77 -20.43 16.20 -0.81
N TRP A 78 -19.59 15.20 -1.11
CA TRP A 78 -19.84 14.27 -2.21
C TRP A 78 -21.16 13.51 -2.02
N PHE A 79 -21.46 13.02 -0.81
CA PHE A 79 -22.75 12.34 -0.51
C PHE A 79 -24.01 13.21 -0.74
N LYS A 80 -23.87 14.53 -0.85
CA LYS A 80 -24.99 15.45 -1.12
C LYS A 80 -25.18 15.72 -2.61
N LYS A 81 -24.28 15.24 -3.47
CA LYS A 81 -24.31 15.47 -4.92
C LYS A 81 -24.96 14.29 -5.62
N ASP A 82 -25.74 14.57 -6.66
CA ASP A 82 -26.31 13.55 -7.53
C ASP A 82 -25.30 13.22 -8.65
N VAL A 83 -24.25 12.48 -8.29
CA VAL A 83 -23.16 12.08 -9.19
C VAL A 83 -22.91 10.58 -9.06
N ALA A 84 -22.67 9.92 -10.20
CA ALA A 84 -22.41 8.47 -10.24
C ALA A 84 -20.92 8.13 -10.06
N GLN A 85 -20.03 9.11 -10.27
CA GLN A 85 -18.59 8.91 -10.16
C GLN A 85 -18.16 8.68 -8.70
N PRO A 86 -17.18 7.78 -8.47
CA PRO A 86 -16.54 7.65 -7.16
C PRO A 86 -16.00 8.98 -6.63
N PRO A 87 -15.88 9.17 -5.30
CA PRO A 87 -15.41 10.43 -4.72
C PRO A 87 -14.07 10.91 -5.26
N PHE A 88 -13.13 9.99 -5.51
CA PHE A 88 -11.82 10.32 -6.08
C PHE A 88 -11.98 10.93 -7.48
N ASP A 89 -12.62 10.19 -8.38
CA ASP A 89 -12.87 10.57 -9.76
C ASP A 89 -13.69 11.87 -9.87
N HIS A 90 -14.68 12.03 -9.00
CA HIS A 90 -15.51 13.23 -8.94
C HIS A 90 -14.70 14.48 -8.57
N VAL A 91 -13.77 14.36 -7.60
CA VAL A 91 -12.98 15.51 -7.12
C VAL A 91 -11.87 15.85 -8.09
N HIS A 92 -11.24 14.85 -8.70
CA HIS A 92 -9.99 15.03 -9.45
C HIS A 92 -10.14 14.98 -10.96
N GLY A 93 -11.28 14.49 -11.47
CA GLY A 93 -11.50 14.31 -12.91
C GLY A 93 -10.58 13.25 -13.52
N ALA A 94 -10.00 12.38 -12.69
CA ALA A 94 -9.11 11.28 -13.07
C ALA A 94 -9.43 10.05 -12.24
N THR A 95 -9.25 8.88 -12.84
CA THR A 95 -9.50 7.58 -12.23
C THR A 95 -8.18 6.95 -11.82
N GLN A 96 -8.12 6.40 -10.61
CA GLN A 96 -6.92 5.74 -10.10
C GLN A 96 -6.54 4.56 -10.99
N PHE A 97 -5.24 4.38 -11.22
CA PHE A 97 -4.66 3.30 -12.05
C PHE A 97 -5.04 3.35 -13.54
N GLU A 98 -5.65 4.45 -14.00
CA GLU A 98 -5.94 4.69 -15.40
C GLU A 98 -5.03 5.77 -15.98
N GLU A 99 -4.93 5.84 -17.31
CA GLU A 99 -4.10 6.82 -18.03
C GLU A 99 -4.40 8.27 -17.61
N SER A 100 -5.66 8.56 -17.26
CA SER A 100 -6.08 9.88 -16.76
C SER A 100 -5.31 10.33 -15.50
N MET A 101 -4.91 9.41 -14.62
CA MET A 101 -4.13 9.73 -13.42
C MET A 101 -2.66 10.01 -13.79
N ALA A 102 -2.09 9.23 -14.71
CA ALA A 102 -0.74 9.47 -15.22
C ALA A 102 -0.62 10.83 -15.95
N LEU A 103 -1.69 11.25 -16.65
CA LEU A 103 -1.77 12.56 -17.29
C LEU A 103 -1.95 13.70 -16.25
N LEU A 104 -2.67 13.44 -15.16
CA LEU A 104 -2.93 14.43 -14.12
C LEU A 104 -1.72 14.67 -13.21
N ASP A 105 -1.09 13.60 -12.73
CA ASP A 105 0.11 13.64 -11.89
C ASP A 105 0.85 12.29 -11.96
N PRO A 106 1.91 12.19 -12.78
CA PRO A 106 2.64 10.95 -12.98
C PRO A 106 3.43 10.49 -11.74
N GLU A 107 3.77 11.39 -10.81
CA GLU A 107 4.48 11.00 -9.58
C GLU A 107 3.50 10.31 -8.62
N THR A 108 2.29 10.86 -8.48
CA THR A 108 1.23 10.23 -7.68
C THR A 108 0.75 8.93 -8.33
N ASP A 109 0.60 8.89 -9.66
CA ASP A 109 0.25 7.67 -10.38
C ASP A 109 1.27 6.54 -10.12
N LYS A 110 2.56 6.86 -10.23
CA LYS A 110 3.64 5.93 -9.91
C LYS A 110 3.55 5.45 -8.46
N LEU A 111 3.31 6.36 -7.52
CA LEU A 111 3.17 6.02 -6.10
C LEU A 111 1.98 5.07 -5.84
N PHE A 112 0.85 5.25 -6.54
CA PHE A 112 -0.29 4.34 -6.43
C PHE A 112 0.05 2.93 -6.94
N HIS A 113 0.74 2.83 -8.09
CA HIS A 113 1.20 1.55 -8.60
C HIS A 113 2.23 0.89 -7.68
N GLU A 114 3.16 1.66 -7.12
CA GLU A 114 4.11 1.16 -6.10
C GLU A 114 3.39 0.67 -4.84
N ALA A 115 2.34 1.37 -4.39
CA ALA A 115 1.54 0.97 -3.25
C ALA A 115 0.74 -0.32 -3.51
N LEU A 116 0.17 -0.45 -4.71
CA LEU A 116 -0.55 -1.66 -5.13
C LEU A 116 0.40 -2.86 -5.21
N ALA A 117 1.58 -2.67 -5.80
CA ALA A 117 2.60 -3.71 -5.91
C ALA A 117 3.16 -4.12 -4.53
N ALA A 118 3.41 -3.15 -3.64
CA ALA A 118 3.85 -3.43 -2.28
C ALA A 118 2.80 -4.25 -1.52
N ASN A 119 1.51 -3.95 -1.70
CA ASN A 119 0.41 -4.65 -1.05
C ASN A 119 0.06 -6.01 -1.69
N ASP A 120 0.96 -6.60 -2.49
CA ASP A 120 0.78 -7.93 -3.05
C ASP A 120 0.97 -9.03 -1.98
N TRP A 121 -0.14 -9.33 -1.30
CA TRP A 121 -0.30 -10.39 -0.32
C TRP A 121 -0.10 -11.81 -0.86
N ILE A 122 0.16 -12.00 -2.16
CA ILE A 122 0.27 -13.35 -2.75
C ILE A 122 1.31 -14.21 -2.04
N GLY A 123 2.46 -13.66 -1.65
CA GLY A 123 3.49 -14.41 -0.92
C GLY A 123 2.98 -15.00 0.40
N THR A 124 2.19 -14.23 1.14
CA THR A 124 1.56 -14.69 2.39
C THR A 124 0.49 -15.73 2.12
N VAL A 125 -0.38 -15.52 1.12
CA VAL A 125 -1.42 -16.49 0.74
C VAL A 125 -0.79 -17.82 0.32
N LEU A 126 0.27 -17.80 -0.49
CA LEU A 126 0.98 -19.01 -0.91
C LEU A 126 1.65 -19.76 0.26
N ARG A 127 1.98 -19.07 1.36
CA ARG A 127 2.61 -19.67 2.54
C ARG A 127 1.60 -20.23 3.52
N GLU A 128 0.60 -19.42 3.88
CA GLU A 128 -0.37 -19.72 4.95
C GLU A 128 -1.59 -20.50 4.43
N CYS A 129 -1.96 -20.30 3.16
CA CYS A 129 -3.17 -20.88 2.57
C CYS A 129 -2.84 -21.91 1.49
N ARG A 130 -1.79 -22.74 1.70
CA ARG A 130 -1.33 -23.69 0.67
C ARG A 130 -2.42 -24.63 0.16
N ASP A 131 -3.32 -25.03 1.04
CA ASP A 131 -4.38 -25.98 0.70
C ASP A 131 -5.39 -25.41 -0.30
N LEU A 132 -5.48 -24.07 -0.45
CA LEU A 132 -6.41 -23.42 -1.37
C LEU A 132 -6.18 -23.82 -2.83
N PHE A 133 -4.92 -24.07 -3.22
CA PHE A 133 -4.55 -24.32 -4.61
C PHE A 133 -4.15 -25.78 -4.88
N ASN A 134 -4.21 -26.65 -3.87
CA ASN A 134 -3.83 -28.05 -4.01
C ASN A 134 -4.78 -28.79 -4.97
N GLY A 135 -4.20 -29.46 -5.97
CA GLY A 135 -4.95 -30.26 -6.95
C GLY A 135 -5.58 -29.46 -8.09
N LEU A 136 -5.39 -28.14 -8.15
CA LEU A 136 -5.84 -27.34 -9.28
C LEU A 136 -5.09 -27.71 -10.56
N GLN A 137 -5.85 -27.99 -11.62
CA GLN A 137 -5.30 -28.27 -12.95
C GLN A 137 -5.16 -27.01 -13.81
N SER A 138 -5.97 -25.99 -13.53
CA SER A 138 -5.99 -24.73 -14.25
C SER A 138 -6.26 -23.54 -13.32
N LEU A 139 -5.70 -22.38 -13.65
CA LEU A 139 -5.93 -21.10 -12.97
C LEU A 139 -6.26 -20.01 -13.99
N THR A 140 -7.29 -19.20 -13.71
CA THR A 140 -7.58 -17.99 -14.47
C THR A 140 -7.49 -16.79 -13.53
N ASP A 141 -6.51 -15.93 -13.78
CA ASP A 141 -6.27 -14.69 -13.04
C ASP A 141 -6.96 -13.52 -13.75
N CYS A 142 -8.19 -13.25 -13.33
CA CYS A 142 -9.00 -12.15 -13.85
C CYS A 142 -8.51 -10.82 -13.27
N CYS A 143 -8.27 -9.83 -14.14
CA CYS A 143 -7.61 -8.58 -13.77
C CYS A 143 -6.16 -8.79 -13.29
N GLY A 144 -5.50 -9.85 -13.76
CA GLY A 144 -4.17 -10.26 -13.28
C GLY A 144 -3.01 -9.32 -13.61
N GLY A 145 -3.28 -8.16 -14.21
CA GLY A 145 -2.26 -7.15 -14.51
C GLY A 145 -1.13 -7.71 -15.38
N ASP A 146 0.10 -7.56 -14.88
CA ASP A 146 1.32 -8.08 -15.50
C ASP A 146 1.49 -9.61 -15.35
N GLY A 147 0.55 -10.30 -14.70
CA GLY A 147 0.53 -11.74 -14.46
C GLY A 147 1.44 -12.20 -13.32
N THR A 148 1.95 -11.30 -12.46
CA THR A 148 2.86 -11.65 -11.36
C THR A 148 2.21 -12.62 -10.38
N THR A 149 0.96 -12.39 -10.00
CA THR A 149 0.17 -13.27 -9.13
C THR A 149 -0.02 -14.66 -9.74
N ALA A 150 -0.54 -14.75 -10.97
CA ALA A 150 -0.70 -16.03 -11.68
C ALA A 150 0.61 -16.84 -11.75
N ARG A 151 1.72 -16.19 -12.11
CA ARG A 151 3.04 -16.86 -12.20
C ARG A 151 3.51 -17.38 -10.84
N ALA A 152 3.28 -16.63 -9.76
CA ALA A 152 3.65 -17.05 -8.42
C ALA A 152 2.87 -18.31 -7.99
N ILE A 153 1.56 -18.36 -8.23
CA ILE A 153 0.71 -19.51 -7.92
C ILE A 153 1.12 -20.73 -8.74
N VAL A 154 1.29 -20.59 -10.06
CA VAL A 154 1.72 -21.69 -10.95
C VAL A 154 3.04 -22.28 -10.48
N LYS A 155 4.01 -21.43 -10.13
CA LYS A 155 5.32 -21.86 -9.65
C LYS A 155 5.21 -22.63 -8.32
N ALA A 156 4.35 -22.19 -7.42
CA ALA A 156 4.17 -22.81 -6.10
C ALA A 156 3.47 -24.18 -6.17
N PHE A 157 2.48 -24.35 -7.05
CA PHE A 157 1.61 -25.55 -7.06
C PHE A 157 1.73 -26.42 -8.32
N ARG A 158 2.62 -26.07 -9.26
CA ARG A 158 2.83 -26.80 -10.52
C ARG A 158 1.54 -26.97 -11.33
N ILE A 159 0.72 -25.92 -11.39
CA ILE A 159 -0.54 -25.91 -12.16
C ILE A 159 -0.21 -26.02 -13.65
N SER A 160 -0.90 -26.92 -14.36
CA SER A 160 -0.61 -27.28 -15.76
C SER A 160 -1.00 -26.21 -16.77
N SER A 161 -1.96 -25.34 -16.43
CA SER A 161 -2.47 -24.29 -17.30
C SER A 161 -2.80 -23.04 -16.49
N ALA A 162 -2.32 -21.88 -16.93
CA ALA A 162 -2.75 -20.61 -16.35
C ALA A 162 -2.93 -19.56 -17.43
N MET A 163 -3.98 -18.76 -17.29
CA MET A 163 -4.21 -17.55 -18.08
C MET A 163 -4.37 -16.36 -17.15
N PHE A 164 -3.90 -15.20 -17.58
CA PHE A 164 -4.19 -13.92 -16.94
C PHE A 164 -4.73 -12.96 -17.99
N TRP A 165 -5.71 -12.14 -17.60
CA TRP A 165 -6.35 -11.18 -18.49
C TRP A 165 -6.45 -9.83 -17.79
N THR A 166 -6.09 -8.76 -18.51
CA THR A 166 -6.38 -7.38 -18.12
C THR A 166 -7.59 -6.89 -18.88
N PHE A 167 -8.62 -6.43 -18.15
CA PHE A 167 -9.69 -5.68 -18.78
C PHE A 167 -9.12 -4.31 -19.17
N HIS A 168 -9.09 -4.03 -20.47
CA HIS A 168 -8.90 -2.67 -20.94
C HIS A 168 -10.32 -2.10 -21.07
N GLY A 169 -10.68 -1.22 -20.14
CA GLY A 169 -11.94 -0.46 -20.15
C GLY A 169 -11.90 0.67 -21.16
#